data_AF-A0AAE1GLB4-F1
#
_entry.id   AF-A0AAE1GLB4-F1
#
_cell.length_a   1.000
_cell.length_b   1.000
_cell.length_c   1.000
_cell.angle_alpha   90.00
_cell.angle_beta   90.00
_cell.angle_gamma   90.00
#
_symmetry.space_group_name_H-M   'P 1'
#
loop_
_entity.id
_entity.type
_entity.pdbx_description
1 polymer ?
#
loop_
_entity_poly.entity_id
_entity_poly.type
_entity_poly.pdbx_seq_one_letter_code
_entity_poly.pdbx_strand_id
1 'polypeptide(L)'
;MIKELTVPKDETTGKFAKCKMYQVNFTQVVGGNLSGPDPTWPTTTCINGWTYDFSLYYPTITSQLNWVCEEDWKPSLSQSLLYVGAFIAYPVMGWASDRWGRLPIIVATNVMGGTAGVASAFTDSFVAFASLQFLVGMTFTLTTPSPTSCVSS
;
A
#
# COMPACT_ATOMS: atom_id res chain seq x y z
N MET A 1 18.69 19.64 10.42
CA MET A 1 18.94 19.91 11.85
C MET A 1 17.80 19.40 12.72
N ILE A 2 16.54 19.80 12.50
CA ILE A 2 15.40 19.36 13.35
C ILE A 2 15.17 17.83 13.32
N LYS A 3 15.26 17.19 12.14
CA LYS A 3 15.11 15.73 11.99
C LYS A 3 16.11 14.92 12.85
N GLU A 4 17.32 15.45 13.07
CA GLU A 4 18.36 14.80 13.89
C GLU A 4 18.04 14.83 15.40
N LEU A 5 17.20 15.78 15.86
CA LEU A 5 16.81 15.91 17.27
C LEU A 5 15.49 15.19 17.58
N THR A 6 14.63 14.96 16.58
CA THR A 6 13.28 14.40 16.80
C THR A 6 13.16 12.91 16.49
N VAL A 7 14.04 12.36 15.64
CA VAL A 7 13.94 10.97 15.16
C VAL A 7 15.09 10.11 15.73
N PRO A 8 14.81 9.06 16.52
CA PRO A 8 15.83 8.14 17.01
C PRO A 8 16.51 7.41 15.85
N LYS A 9 17.82 7.19 15.95
CA LYS A 9 18.56 6.30 15.06
C LYS A 9 18.50 4.88 15.62
N ASP A 10 18.27 3.91 14.77
CA ASP A 10 18.35 2.50 15.12
C ASP A 10 19.82 2.12 15.32
N GLU A 11 20.19 1.63 16.49
CA GLU A 11 21.56 1.28 16.88
C GLU A 11 22.17 0.20 15.98
N THR A 12 21.34 -0.66 15.39
CA THR A 12 21.79 -1.78 14.56
C THR A 12 22.10 -1.39 13.13
N THR A 13 21.42 -0.38 12.60
CA THR A 13 21.48 -0.02 11.17
C THR A 13 22.07 1.36 10.92
N GLY A 14 22.23 2.19 11.97
CA GLY A 14 22.65 3.58 11.85
C GLY A 14 21.66 4.46 11.07
N LYS A 15 20.47 3.94 10.77
CA LYS A 15 19.42 4.61 10.00
C LYS A 15 18.38 5.18 10.96
N PHE A 16 17.74 6.26 10.54
CA PHE A 16 16.61 6.83 11.29
C PHE A 16 15.46 5.83 11.40
N ALA A 17 14.97 5.63 12.62
CA ALA A 17 13.81 4.81 12.90
C ALA A 17 12.58 5.45 12.26
N LYS A 18 11.91 4.72 11.39
CA LYS A 18 10.76 5.23 10.63
C LYS A 18 9.47 5.35 11.46
N CYS A 19 9.43 4.74 12.65
CA CYS A 19 8.19 4.51 13.40
C CYS A 19 8.13 5.13 14.79
N LYS A 20 9.20 5.82 15.18
CA LYS A 20 9.42 6.26 16.55
C LYS A 20 9.87 7.71 16.55
N MET A 21 9.48 8.46 17.58
CA MET A 21 9.93 9.83 17.82
C MET A 21 10.28 10.02 19.29
N TYR A 22 11.21 10.93 19.58
CA TYR A 22 11.50 11.30 20.96
C TYR A 22 10.38 12.20 21.51
N GLN A 23 9.95 11.94 22.74
CA GLN A 23 8.97 12.76 23.44
C GLN A 23 9.69 13.93 24.13
N VAL A 24 10.07 14.93 23.33
CA VAL A 24 10.79 16.14 23.79
C VAL A 24 9.89 17.36 23.84
N ASN A 25 10.21 18.31 24.72
CA ASN A 25 9.50 19.57 24.77
C ASN A 25 9.92 20.45 23.58
N PHE A 26 9.07 20.53 22.54
CA PHE A 26 9.39 21.22 21.29
C PHE A 26 9.78 22.69 21.46
N THR A 27 9.33 23.34 22.55
CA THR A 27 9.71 24.72 22.89
C THR A 27 11.21 24.88 23.17
N GLN A 28 11.85 23.85 23.75
CA GLN A 28 13.29 23.85 24.06
C GLN A 28 14.15 23.47 22.85
N VAL A 29 13.60 22.63 21.96
CA VAL A 29 14.23 22.24 20.68
C VAL A 29 14.25 23.41 19.70
N VAL A 30 13.13 24.14 19.57
CA VAL A 30 13.03 25.33 18.69
C VAL A 30 13.71 26.54 19.32
N GLY A 31 13.77 26.63 20.64
CA GLY A 31 14.48 27.67 21.39
C GLY A 31 16.01 27.54 21.44
N GLY A 32 16.58 26.49 20.84
CA GLY A 32 18.04 26.36 20.66
C GLY A 32 18.85 25.96 21.89
N ASN A 33 18.22 25.53 22.98
CA ASN A 33 18.92 25.18 24.22
C ASN A 33 19.44 23.72 24.27
N LEU A 34 19.21 22.93 23.22
CA LEU A 34 19.62 21.51 23.15
C LEU A 34 20.69 21.33 22.07
N SER A 35 21.87 20.83 22.48
CA SER A 35 23.04 20.61 21.63
C SER A 35 23.13 19.18 21.04
N GLY A 36 22.19 18.30 21.37
CA GLY A 36 22.10 16.95 20.80
C GLY A 36 20.99 16.09 21.41
N PRO A 37 20.72 14.90 20.85
CA PRO A 37 19.78 13.94 21.39
C PRO A 37 20.34 13.24 22.64
N ASP A 38 19.65 13.35 23.78
CA ASP A 38 20.01 12.61 25.00
C ASP A 38 19.45 11.17 24.96
N PRO A 39 20.25 10.15 25.32
CA PRO A 39 19.81 8.75 25.31
C PRO A 39 18.78 8.40 26.40
N THR A 40 18.52 9.30 27.36
CA THR A 40 17.52 9.13 28.42
C THR A 40 16.11 9.54 28.02
N TRP A 41 15.92 10.08 26.81
CA TRP A 41 14.60 10.56 26.40
C TRP A 41 13.64 9.40 26.10
N PRO A 42 12.40 9.46 26.63
CA PRO A 42 11.38 8.47 26.30
C PRO A 42 11.02 8.56 24.82
N THR A 43 10.90 7.39 24.19
CA THR A 43 10.51 7.25 22.79
C THR A 43 9.05 6.84 22.70
N THR A 44 8.28 7.49 21.83
CA THR A 44 6.86 7.18 21.60
C THR A 44 6.55 7.02 20.12
N THR A 45 5.36 6.53 19.79
CA THR A 45 4.86 6.46 18.41
C THR A 45 4.55 7.86 17.88
N CYS A 46 4.60 8.04 16.56
CA CYS A 46 4.35 9.35 15.96
C CYS A 46 2.90 9.78 16.17
N ILE A 47 2.71 10.76 17.06
CA ILE A 47 1.39 11.30 17.45
C ILE A 47 0.93 12.50 16.62
N ASN A 48 1.86 13.24 16.02
CA ASN A 48 1.57 14.49 15.28
C ASN A 48 1.50 14.30 13.75
N GLY A 49 1.27 13.07 13.29
CA GLY A 49 1.20 12.73 11.86
C GLY A 49 2.57 12.51 11.20
N TRP A 50 2.55 12.07 9.94
CA TRP A 50 3.74 11.74 9.15
C TRP A 50 4.05 12.84 8.14
N THR A 51 5.26 13.41 8.23
CA THR A 51 5.80 14.26 7.16
C THR A 51 6.69 13.43 6.25
N TYR A 52 6.20 13.15 5.06
CA TYR A 52 6.95 12.44 4.02
C TYR A 52 7.77 13.43 3.19
N ASP A 53 9.02 13.07 2.91
CA ASP A 53 9.90 13.86 2.07
C ASP A 53 9.73 13.42 0.61
N PHE A 54 8.88 14.14 -0.14
CA PHE A 54 8.59 13.83 -1.55
C PHE A 54 9.60 14.42 -2.53
N SER A 55 10.75 14.95 -2.06
CA SER A 55 11.73 15.61 -2.92
C SER A 55 12.35 14.71 -4.00
N LEU A 56 12.28 13.38 -3.81
CA LEU A 56 12.81 12.39 -4.76
C LEU A 56 11.79 11.31 -5.17
N TYR A 57 10.57 11.30 -4.59
CA TYR A 57 9.64 10.19 -4.76
C TYR A 57 8.18 10.65 -4.83
N TYR A 58 7.37 9.98 -5.65
CA TYR A 58 5.94 10.27 -5.79
C TYR A 58 5.14 9.77 -4.58
N PRO A 59 4.09 10.49 -4.15
CA PRO A 59 3.23 10.05 -3.07
C PRO A 59 2.51 8.76 -3.46
N THR A 60 2.77 7.68 -2.72
CA THR A 60 2.07 6.41 -2.85
C THR A 60 0.75 6.44 -2.08
N ILE A 61 -0.20 5.60 -2.47
CA ILE A 61 -1.48 5.41 -1.75
C ILE A 61 -1.22 5.12 -0.25
N THR A 62 -0.16 4.38 0.08
CA THR A 62 0.24 4.10 1.47
C THR A 62 0.69 5.34 2.24
N SER A 63 1.34 6.31 1.57
CA SER A 63 1.73 7.60 2.16
C SER A 63 0.56 8.60 2.24
N GLN A 64 -0.37 8.55 1.30
CA GLN A 64 -1.57 9.40 1.29
C GLN A 64 -2.53 9.01 2.40
N LEU A 65 -2.70 7.71 2.64
CA LEU A 65 -3.62 7.17 3.65
C LEU A 65 -2.95 6.89 5.01
N ASN A 66 -1.69 7.30 5.19
CA ASN A 66 -0.90 7.12 6.41
C ASN A 66 -0.84 5.65 6.91
N TRP A 67 -0.79 4.68 6.01
CA TRP A 67 -0.68 3.23 6.34
C TRP A 67 0.77 2.85 6.62
N VAL A 68 1.33 3.44 7.68
CA VAL A 68 2.74 3.29 8.05
C VAL A 68 2.84 2.82 9.50
N CYS A 69 3.84 1.99 9.79
CA CYS A 69 4.10 1.41 11.10
C CYS A 69 3.00 0.45 11.56
N GLU A 70 2.10 0.85 12.45
CA GLU A 70 1.08 -0.03 13.03
C GLU A 70 0.05 -0.51 12.00
N GLU A 71 -0.05 0.20 10.87
CA GLU A 71 -0.99 -0.07 9.78
C GLU A 71 -0.28 -0.51 8.48
N ASP A 72 0.97 -0.96 8.58
CA ASP A 72 1.79 -1.47 7.46
C ASP A 72 1.26 -2.80 6.87
N TRP A 73 0.42 -3.51 7.62
CA TRP A 73 -0.24 -4.73 7.22
C TRP A 73 -1.35 -4.49 6.18
N LYS A 74 -1.93 -3.29 6.11
CA LYS A 74 -3.02 -2.95 5.18
C LYS A 74 -2.63 -3.13 3.70
N PRO A 75 -1.49 -2.60 3.22
CA PRO A 75 -0.98 -2.89 1.87
C PRO A 75 -0.83 -4.39 1.62
N SER A 76 -0.22 -5.12 2.56
CA SER A 76 0.01 -6.56 2.44
C SER A 76 -1.31 -7.33 2.34
N LEU A 77 -2.31 -6.98 3.15
CA LEU A 77 -3.64 -7.57 3.09
C LEU A 77 -4.32 -7.31 1.75
N SER A 78 -4.21 -6.08 1.22
CA SER A 78 -4.77 -5.73 -0.08
C SER A 78 -4.20 -6.60 -1.20
N GLN A 79 -2.90 -6.91 -1.13
CA GLN A 79 -2.22 -7.78 -2.08
C GLN A 79 -2.63 -9.25 -1.89
N SER A 80 -2.82 -9.71 -0.65
CA SER A 80 -3.41 -11.03 -0.38
C SER A 80 -4.81 -11.18 -0.98
N LEU A 81 -5.67 -10.16 -0.84
CA LEU A 81 -7.03 -10.17 -1.39
C LEU A 81 -7.05 -10.21 -2.92
N LEU A 82 -6.09 -9.56 -3.58
CA LEU A 82 -5.91 -9.68 -5.02
C LEU A 82 -5.65 -11.13 -5.42
N TYR A 83 -4.74 -11.82 -4.73
CA TYR A 83 -4.46 -13.24 -4.99
C TYR A 83 -5.67 -14.13 -4.70
N VAL A 84 -6.38 -13.90 -3.58
CA VAL A 84 -7.61 -14.64 -3.26
C VAL A 84 -8.68 -14.44 -4.35
N GLY A 85 -8.84 -13.22 -4.85
CA GLY A 85 -9.72 -12.92 -5.98
C GLY A 85 -9.31 -13.68 -7.24
N ALA A 86 -8.01 -13.72 -7.55
CA ALA A 86 -7.50 -14.48 -8.68
C ALA A 86 -7.78 -16.00 -8.54
N PHE A 87 -7.57 -16.58 -7.34
CA PHE A 87 -7.88 -17.98 -7.06
C PHE A 87 -9.35 -18.32 -7.29
N ILE A 88 -10.27 -17.47 -6.83
CA ILE A 88 -11.72 -17.67 -7.02
C ILE A 88 -12.10 -17.48 -8.49
N ALA A 89 -11.43 -16.59 -9.22
CA ALA A 89 -11.73 -16.33 -10.61
C ALA A 89 -11.39 -17.49 -11.55
N TYR A 90 -10.45 -18.37 -11.23
CA TYR A 90 -10.10 -19.52 -12.07
C TYR A 90 -11.31 -20.40 -12.44
N PRO A 91 -12.04 -21.01 -11.47
CA PRO A 91 -13.20 -21.83 -11.79
C PRO A 91 -14.37 -21.02 -12.33
N VAL A 92 -14.59 -19.80 -11.80
CA VAL A 92 -15.72 -18.94 -12.20
C VAL A 92 -15.59 -18.51 -13.66
N MET A 93 -14.40 -18.10 -14.09
CA MET A 93 -14.14 -17.67 -15.46
C MET A 93 -14.20 -18.83 -16.44
N GLY A 94 -13.76 -20.03 -16.03
CA GLY A 94 -13.93 -21.26 -16.82
C GLY A 94 -15.41 -21.52 -17.12
N TRP A 95 -16.24 -21.57 -16.07
CA TRP A 95 -17.68 -21.76 -16.22
C TRP A 95 -18.36 -20.64 -17.01
N ALA A 96 -17.98 -19.38 -16.76
CA ALA A 96 -18.53 -18.21 -17.43
C ALA A 96 -18.17 -18.17 -18.93
N SER A 97 -16.93 -18.53 -19.28
CA SER A 97 -16.45 -18.62 -20.67
C SER A 97 -17.24 -19.67 -21.45
N ASP A 98 -17.55 -20.80 -20.84
CA ASP A 98 -18.32 -21.88 -21.47
C ASP A 98 -19.78 -21.48 -21.71
N ARG A 99 -20.36 -20.61 -20.87
CA ARG A 99 -21.77 -20.21 -20.97
C ARG A 99 -22.03 -19.02 -21.88
N TRP A 100 -21.16 -18.01 -21.85
CA TRP A 100 -21.34 -16.73 -22.56
C TRP A 100 -20.39 -16.55 -23.75
N GLY A 101 -19.40 -17.42 -23.91
CA GLY A 101 -18.39 -17.33 -24.96
C GLY A 101 -17.16 -16.51 -24.53
N ARG A 102 -16.02 -16.79 -25.18
CA ARG A 102 -14.69 -16.29 -24.78
C ARG A 102 -14.49 -14.79 -25.01
N LEU A 103 -15.04 -14.21 -26.07
CA LEU A 103 -14.88 -12.78 -26.40
C LEU A 103 -15.64 -11.81 -25.47
N PRO A 104 -16.95 -11.98 -25.22
CA PRO A 104 -17.70 -11.04 -24.38
C PRO A 104 -17.22 -11.04 -22.93
N ILE A 105 -16.80 -12.20 -22.39
CA ILE A 105 -16.31 -12.31 -21.02
C ILE A 105 -14.97 -11.57 -20.83
N ILE A 106 -14.08 -11.61 -21.84
CA ILE A 106 -12.80 -10.89 -21.83
C ILE A 106 -13.04 -9.38 -21.79
N VAL A 107 -13.93 -8.88 -22.66
CA VAL A 107 -14.23 -7.44 -22.73
C VAL A 107 -14.91 -6.97 -21.44
N ALA A 108 -15.93 -7.69 -20.96
CA ALA A 108 -16.65 -7.35 -19.74
C ALA A 108 -15.71 -7.26 -18.53
N THR A 109 -14.82 -8.23 -18.39
CA THR A 109 -13.90 -8.28 -17.26
C THR A 109 -12.81 -7.21 -17.36
N ASN A 110 -12.30 -6.89 -18.56
CA ASN A 110 -11.35 -5.79 -18.74
C ASN A 110 -11.97 -4.43 -18.39
N VAL A 111 -13.23 -4.20 -18.80
CA VAL A 111 -13.95 -2.97 -18.44
C VAL A 111 -14.18 -2.89 -16.92
N MET A 112 -14.54 -4.02 -16.29
CA MET A 112 -14.69 -4.10 -14.83
C MET A 112 -13.37 -3.83 -14.11
N GLY A 113 -12.26 -4.41 -14.57
CA GLY A 113 -10.93 -4.21 -13.98
C GLY A 113 -10.43 -2.77 -14.14
N GLY A 114 -10.62 -2.18 -15.31
CA GLY A 114 -10.27 -0.78 -15.57
C GLY A 114 -11.05 0.18 -14.68
N THR A 115 -12.38 0.00 -14.58
CA THR A 115 -13.23 0.84 -13.71
C THR A 115 -12.89 0.65 -12.24
N ALA A 116 -12.65 -0.58 -11.78
CA ALA A 116 -12.24 -0.87 -10.40
C ALA A 116 -10.87 -0.26 -10.07
N GLY A 117 -9.91 -0.34 -11.01
CA GLY A 117 -8.59 0.27 -10.88
C GLY A 117 -8.65 1.79 -10.74
N VAL A 118 -9.44 2.46 -11.59
CA VAL A 118 -9.65 3.91 -11.47
C VAL A 118 -10.35 4.26 -10.15
N ALA A 119 -11.41 3.53 -9.79
CA ALA A 119 -12.12 3.75 -8.52
C ALA A 119 -11.22 3.58 -7.29
N SER A 120 -10.23 2.68 -7.35
CA SER A 120 -9.31 2.43 -6.25
C SER A 120 -8.40 3.63 -5.96
N ALA A 121 -8.15 4.49 -6.95
CA ALA A 121 -7.35 5.71 -6.80
C ALA A 121 -8.12 6.84 -6.09
N PHE A 122 -9.45 6.81 -6.10
CA PHE A 122 -10.31 7.82 -5.47
C PHE A 122 -10.87 7.40 -4.11
N THR A 123 -10.48 6.22 -3.62
CA THR A 123 -11.07 5.62 -2.42
C THR A 123 -10.15 5.79 -1.22
N ASP A 124 -10.63 6.50 -0.19
CA ASP A 124 -9.90 6.65 1.08
C ASP A 124 -10.25 5.58 2.13
N SER A 125 -11.30 4.80 1.89
CA SER A 125 -11.72 3.71 2.78
C SER A 125 -10.97 2.42 2.49
N PHE A 126 -10.34 1.86 3.53
CA PHE A 126 -9.63 0.58 3.44
C PHE A 126 -10.51 -0.56 2.91
N VAL A 127 -11.77 -0.64 3.36
CA VAL A 127 -12.70 -1.71 2.96
C VAL A 127 -13.06 -1.60 1.49
N ALA A 128 -13.33 -0.38 1.01
CA ALA A 128 -13.63 -0.16 -0.39
C ALA A 128 -12.40 -0.43 -1.27
N PHE A 129 -11.21 0.03 -0.87
CA PHE A 129 -9.95 -0.28 -1.56
C PHE A 129 -9.69 -1.80 -1.65
N ALA A 130 -9.90 -2.51 -0.53
CA ALA A 130 -9.78 -3.97 -0.45
C ALA A 130 -10.76 -4.70 -1.38
N SER A 131 -12.02 -4.27 -1.44
CA SER A 131 -13.02 -4.83 -2.35
C SER A 131 -12.66 -4.60 -3.83
N LEU A 132 -12.14 -3.42 -4.17
CA LEU A 132 -11.72 -3.10 -5.52
C LEU A 132 -10.50 -3.92 -5.94
N GLN A 133 -9.54 -4.15 -5.04
CA GLN A 133 -8.41 -5.03 -5.29
C GLN A 133 -8.83 -6.48 -5.51
N PHE A 134 -9.87 -6.95 -4.81
CA PHE A 134 -10.46 -8.25 -5.07
C PHE A 134 -11.07 -8.33 -6.49
N LEU A 135 -11.82 -7.29 -6.90
CA LEU A 135 -12.36 -7.20 -8.27
C LEU A 135 -11.25 -7.19 -9.32
N VAL A 136 -10.20 -6.38 -9.11
CA VAL A 136 -9.03 -6.32 -9.99
C VAL A 136 -8.34 -7.68 -10.06
N GLY A 137 -8.19 -8.37 -8.92
CA GLY A 137 -7.65 -9.73 -8.87
C GLY A 137 -8.41 -10.73 -9.74
N MET A 138 -9.75 -10.62 -9.80
CA MET A 138 -10.56 -11.48 -10.69
C MET A 138 -10.30 -11.24 -12.18
N THR A 139 -9.85 -10.04 -12.54
CA THR A 139 -9.57 -9.66 -13.94
C THR A 139 -8.21 -10.16 -14.42
N PHE A 140 -7.25 -10.30 -13.52
CA PHE A 140 -5.86 -10.67 -13.81
C PHE A 140 -5.75 -12.03 -14.53
N THR A 141 -6.64 -12.98 -14.19
CA THR A 141 -6.66 -14.34 -14.75
C THR A 141 -6.87 -14.37 -16.28
N LEU A 142 -7.47 -13.32 -16.86
CA LEU A 142 -7.72 -13.25 -18.31
C LEU A 142 -6.56 -12.65 -19.12
N THR A 143 -5.72 -11.84 -18.49
CA THR A 143 -4.59 -11.17 -19.15
C THR A 143 -3.31 -11.98 -19.16
N THR A 144 -3.16 -12.92 -18.23
CA THR A 144 -2.07 -13.88 -18.28
C THR A 144 -2.40 -14.95 -19.32
N PRO A 145 -1.57 -15.17 -20.36
CA PRO A 145 -1.78 -16.27 -21.27
C PRO A 145 -1.73 -17.56 -20.46
N SER A 146 -2.88 -18.22 -20.30
CA SER A 146 -2.90 -19.56 -19.74
C SER A 146 -2.04 -20.47 -20.64
N PRO A 147 -1.24 -21.39 -20.09
CA PRO A 147 -0.43 -22.33 -20.87
C PRO A 147 -1.28 -23.28 -21.75
N THR A 148 -2.61 -23.17 -21.71
CA THR A 148 -3.56 -23.90 -22.53
C THR A 148 -3.87 -23.24 -23.88
N SER A 149 -3.26 -22.10 -24.21
CA SER A 149 -3.38 -21.51 -25.56
C SER A 149 -2.21 -21.98 -26.43
N CYS A 150 -2.46 -22.93 -27.34
CA CYS A 150 -1.52 -23.25 -28.41
C CYS A 150 -1.23 -21.97 -29.21
N VAL A 151 -0.01 -21.43 -29.09
CA VAL A 151 0.55 -20.53 -30.08
C VAL A 151 0.73 -21.35 -31.35
N SER A 152 -0.02 -21.02 -32.40
CA SER A 152 0.31 -21.50 -33.75
C SER A 152 1.55 -20.73 -34.21
N SER A 153 2.65 -21.45 -34.44
CA SER A 153 3.81 -20.95 -35.20
C SER A 153 3.44 -20.58 -36.62
#